data_AF-A0A673HII3-F1
#
_entry.id   AF-A0A673HII3-F1
#
_cell.length_a   1.000
_cell.length_b   1.000
_cell.length_c   1.000
_cell.angle_alpha   90.00
_cell.angle_beta   90.00
_cell.angle_gamma   90.00
#
_symmetry.space_group_name_H-M   'P 1'
#
loop_
_entity.id
_entity.type
_entity.pdbx_description
1 polymer ?
#
loop_
_entity_poly.entity_id
_entity_poly.type
_entity_poly.pdbx_seq_one_letter_code
_entity_poly.pdbx_strand_id
1 'polypeptide(L)'
;MKVHLLIVLLLVSNITLSSGVLDVFAAAVSVVYKFFQRDDLLPFDFKRLEKDLKDSLFGQHIVSDVVLKAVTSFMNDSNPNKPLVLSFHGTTGVGKNHVAKIIARNVYKKGIQSKHIHTYISEHHFPHRTKLDLYSAQLKQWIHGNVSSFPRSMFIFDEMDKMQPQLIDVIKPFLDYNARVDGVSFHNAIFIFLSNAGGNVIAEVALDFWREGKDREELWMNSKELETKILQNIFNNKNSGFLHSSIIDHHLVDHYIPFLPLELKHVRQCVMAEMLHLNMTQDYDLADRVARNLPFFPEEEKIFAVKGCKSVRQKLVLYVD
;
A
#
# COMPACT_ATOMS: atom_id res chain seq x y z
N MET A 1 -7.45 16.98 -28.50
CA MET A 1 -6.13 16.86 -27.86
C MET A 1 -5.28 15.71 -28.41
N LYS A 2 -5.81 14.48 -28.60
CA LYS A 2 -5.11 13.39 -29.32
C LYS A 2 -4.65 13.78 -30.75
N VAL A 3 -5.45 14.60 -31.44
CA VAL A 3 -5.17 15.08 -32.81
C VAL A 3 -3.97 16.01 -32.88
N HIS A 4 -3.73 16.86 -31.87
CA HIS A 4 -2.57 17.76 -31.87
C HIS A 4 -1.24 17.03 -31.64
N LEU A 5 -1.24 15.95 -30.85
CA LEU A 5 -0.05 15.13 -30.63
C LEU A 5 0.35 14.37 -31.92
N LEU A 6 -0.63 13.87 -32.68
CA LEU A 6 -0.39 13.20 -33.96
C LEU A 6 0.14 14.19 -35.02
N ILE A 7 -0.35 15.43 -35.04
CA ILE A 7 0.11 16.48 -35.95
C ILE A 7 1.55 16.89 -35.64
N VAL A 8 1.94 17.00 -34.36
CA VAL A 8 3.32 17.30 -33.98
C VAL A 8 4.27 16.15 -34.32
N LEU A 9 3.85 14.89 -34.15
CA LEU A 9 4.65 13.72 -34.55
C LEU A 9 4.79 13.57 -36.08
N LEU A 10 3.72 13.84 -36.85
CA LEU A 10 3.71 13.73 -38.32
C LEU A 10 4.46 14.87 -39.02
N LEU A 11 4.52 16.07 -38.43
CA LEU A 11 5.32 17.17 -38.96
C LEU A 11 6.84 16.93 -38.84
N VAL A 12 7.26 15.99 -37.99
CA VAL A 12 8.67 15.76 -37.63
C VAL A 12 9.28 14.57 -38.37
N SER A 13 8.48 13.68 -38.97
CA SER A 13 8.98 12.52 -39.73
C SER A 13 9.60 12.86 -41.09
N ASN A 14 9.50 14.12 -41.56
CA ASN A 14 9.97 14.55 -42.88
C ASN A 14 11.19 15.48 -42.87
N ILE A 15 11.92 15.59 -41.75
CA ILE A 15 13.09 16.48 -41.67
C ILE A 15 14.36 15.65 -41.43
N THR A 16 15.22 15.57 -42.45
CA THR A 16 16.60 15.09 -42.30
C THR A 16 17.39 16.12 -41.50
N LEU A 17 17.60 15.86 -40.21
CA LEU A 17 18.25 16.79 -39.28
C LEU A 17 19.69 16.35 -38.97
N SER A 18 20.61 17.31 -38.96
CA SER A 18 22.01 17.12 -38.54
C SER A 18 22.10 16.75 -37.05
N SER A 19 23.20 16.11 -36.65
CA SER A 19 23.40 15.55 -35.29
C SER A 19 23.09 16.55 -34.17
N GLY A 20 23.51 17.81 -34.31
CA GLY A 20 23.29 18.84 -33.29
C GLY A 20 21.83 19.28 -33.11
N VAL A 21 20.97 19.08 -34.11
CA VAL A 21 19.53 19.40 -33.99
C VAL A 21 18.79 18.21 -33.36
N LEU A 22 19.22 16.98 -33.59
CA LEU A 22 18.66 15.79 -32.95
C LEU A 22 18.75 15.87 -31.42
N ASP A 23 19.87 16.36 -30.88
CA ASP A 23 20.08 16.52 -29.44
C ASP A 23 19.17 17.58 -28.82
N VAL A 24 18.96 18.71 -29.51
CA VAL A 24 18.03 19.76 -29.07
C VAL A 24 16.58 19.28 -29.10
N PHE A 25 16.20 18.50 -30.12
CA PHE A 25 14.87 17.89 -30.21
C PHE A 25 14.66 16.82 -29.13
N ALA A 26 15.66 15.97 -28.88
CA ALA A 26 15.60 14.98 -27.80
C ALA A 26 15.46 15.67 -26.43
N ALA A 27 16.18 16.78 -26.21
CA ALA A 27 16.03 17.60 -25.01
C ALA A 27 14.63 18.22 -24.91
N ALA A 28 14.09 18.78 -26.00
CA ALA A 28 12.75 19.38 -26.01
C ALA A 28 11.65 18.35 -25.75
N VAL A 29 11.71 17.18 -26.38
CA VAL A 29 10.79 16.05 -26.12
C VAL A 29 10.92 15.56 -24.69
N SER A 30 12.15 15.44 -24.16
CA SER A 30 12.40 15.08 -22.77
C SER A 30 11.83 16.10 -21.77
N VAL A 31 11.94 17.40 -22.07
CA VAL A 31 11.36 18.48 -21.24
C VAL A 31 9.83 18.44 -21.28
N VAL A 32 9.23 18.31 -22.46
CA VAL A 32 7.76 18.20 -22.60
C VAL A 32 7.24 16.93 -21.91
N TYR A 33 7.94 15.80 -22.06
CA TYR A 33 7.59 14.54 -21.39
C TYR A 33 7.69 14.67 -19.87
N LYS A 34 8.79 15.26 -19.34
CA LYS A 34 8.95 15.56 -17.90
C LYS A 34 7.89 16.53 -17.38
N PHE A 35 7.46 17.50 -18.19
CA PHE A 35 6.42 18.45 -17.82
C PHE A 35 5.06 17.77 -17.67
N PHE A 36 4.62 17.00 -18.68
CA PHE A 36 3.36 16.26 -18.63
C PHE A 36 3.35 15.14 -17.57
N GLN A 37 4.50 14.56 -17.27
CA GLN A 37 4.65 13.52 -16.24
C GLN A 37 4.58 14.07 -14.81
N ARG A 38 4.65 15.38 -14.60
CA ARG A 38 4.50 16.03 -13.28
C ARG A 38 3.07 16.44 -12.94
N ASP A 39 2.12 16.29 -13.86
CA ASP A 39 0.80 16.88 -13.66
C ASP A 39 0.01 16.30 -12.49
N ASP A 40 0.36 15.10 -12.01
CA ASP A 40 -0.35 14.45 -10.89
C ASP A 40 0.49 14.23 -9.62
N LEU A 41 1.80 14.50 -9.63
CA LEU A 41 2.62 14.39 -8.41
C LEU A 41 2.48 15.64 -7.54
N LEU A 42 2.35 15.43 -6.23
CA LEU A 42 2.51 16.49 -5.25
C LEU A 42 4.00 16.69 -4.95
N PRO A 43 4.45 17.92 -4.65
CA PRO A 43 5.68 18.12 -3.92
C PRO A 43 5.62 17.30 -2.64
N PHE A 44 6.60 16.41 -2.46
CA PHE A 44 6.65 15.54 -1.30
C PHE A 44 7.03 16.37 -0.07
N ASP A 45 6.25 16.21 1.00
CA ASP A 45 6.48 16.86 2.28
C ASP A 45 6.33 15.81 3.39
N PHE A 46 7.45 15.46 4.01
CA PHE A 46 7.49 14.44 5.07
C PHE A 46 6.68 14.86 6.30
N LYS A 47 6.58 16.17 6.60
CA LYS A 47 5.81 16.67 7.75
C LYS A 47 4.32 16.50 7.52
N ARG A 48 3.87 16.66 6.28
CA ARG A 48 2.47 16.37 5.89
C ARG A 48 2.17 14.88 6.06
N LEU A 49 3.06 14.00 5.60
CA LEU A 49 2.90 12.56 5.78
C LEU A 49 2.89 12.15 7.26
N GLU A 50 3.82 12.67 8.06
CA GLU A 50 3.89 12.42 9.50
C GLU A 50 2.60 12.85 10.22
N LYS A 51 2.12 14.07 9.93
CA LYS A 51 0.87 14.57 10.49
C LYS A 51 -0.32 13.72 10.08
N ASP A 52 -0.43 13.38 8.80
CA ASP A 52 -1.53 12.55 8.29
C ASP A 52 -1.56 11.16 8.94
N LEU A 53 -0.38 10.53 9.12
CA LEU A 53 -0.27 9.26 9.83
C LEU A 53 -0.70 9.42 11.30
N LYS A 54 -0.20 10.45 11.99
CA LYS A 54 -0.53 10.71 13.40
C LYS A 54 -2.03 10.98 13.61
N ASP A 55 -2.65 11.77 12.74
CA ASP A 55 -4.02 12.23 12.93
C ASP A 55 -5.05 11.19 12.44
N SER A 56 -4.67 10.28 11.52
CA SER A 56 -5.60 9.35 10.86
C SER A 56 -5.35 7.86 11.16
N LEU A 57 -4.19 7.48 11.71
CA LEU A 57 -3.83 6.07 11.95
C LEU A 57 -3.71 5.74 13.44
N PHE A 58 -4.76 5.15 14.00
CA PHE A 58 -4.84 4.84 15.43
C PHE A 58 -4.23 3.48 15.78
N GLY A 59 -3.38 3.45 16.82
CA GLY A 59 -2.85 2.21 17.40
C GLY A 59 -1.83 1.46 16.55
N GLN A 60 -1.24 2.11 15.55
CA GLN A 60 -0.27 1.51 14.62
C GLN A 60 1.05 2.29 14.60
N HIS A 61 1.67 2.47 15.76
CA HIS A 61 2.92 3.23 15.89
C HIS A 61 4.08 2.62 15.08
N ILE A 62 4.18 1.29 15.01
CA ILE A 62 5.17 0.59 14.16
C ILE A 62 4.97 0.96 12.68
N VAL A 63 3.73 0.93 12.20
CA VAL A 63 3.38 1.27 10.82
C VAL A 63 3.72 2.72 10.53
N SER A 64 3.34 3.64 11.42
CA SER A 64 3.63 5.07 11.27
C SER A 64 5.12 5.34 11.13
N ASP A 65 5.96 4.75 11.99
CA ASP A 65 7.42 4.94 11.96
C ASP A 65 8.04 4.40 10.67
N VAL A 66 7.72 3.14 10.31
CA VAL A 66 8.31 2.49 9.13
C VAL A 66 7.86 3.16 7.84
N VAL A 67 6.56 3.44 7.68
CA VAL A 67 6.02 4.09 6.48
C VAL A 67 6.58 5.50 6.31
N LEU A 68 6.66 6.28 7.39
CA LEU A 68 7.23 7.63 7.33
C LEU A 68 8.68 7.58 6.83
N LYS A 69 9.52 6.71 7.41
CA LYS A 69 10.93 6.57 7.02
C LYS A 69 11.09 6.05 5.59
N ALA A 70 10.42 4.95 5.25
CA ALA A 70 10.56 4.28 3.96
C ALA A 70 10.08 5.18 2.80
N VAL A 71 8.89 5.76 2.92
CA VAL A 71 8.34 6.64 1.88
C VAL A 71 9.16 7.93 1.78
N THR A 72 9.59 8.52 2.89
CA THR A 72 10.42 9.75 2.86
C THR A 72 11.77 9.51 2.19
N SER A 73 12.45 8.42 2.56
CA SER A 73 13.72 8.05 1.95
C SER A 73 13.57 7.87 0.44
N PHE A 74 12.60 7.07 0.01
CA PHE A 74 12.35 6.79 -1.40
C PHE A 74 11.94 8.03 -2.20
N MET A 75 11.09 8.89 -1.63
CA MET A 75 10.60 10.07 -2.33
C MET A 75 11.67 11.17 -2.48
N ASN A 76 12.63 11.23 -1.55
CA ASN A 76 13.77 12.15 -1.59
C ASN A 76 14.94 11.63 -2.44
N ASP A 77 15.00 10.33 -2.71
CA ASP A 77 15.99 9.76 -3.60
C ASP A 77 15.65 10.06 -5.07
N SER A 78 16.55 10.82 -5.73
CA SER A 78 16.41 11.17 -7.15
C SER A 78 16.77 10.02 -8.10
N ASN A 79 17.48 9.00 -7.61
CA ASN A 79 17.91 7.84 -8.39
C ASN A 79 17.88 6.56 -7.54
N PRO A 80 16.67 6.07 -7.17
CA PRO A 80 16.54 4.83 -6.41
C PRO A 80 17.15 3.66 -7.18
N ASN A 81 17.75 2.71 -6.48
CA ASN A 81 18.35 1.50 -7.05
C ASN A 81 17.37 0.31 -7.15
N LYS A 82 16.13 0.47 -6.67
CA LYS A 82 15.01 -0.47 -6.85
C LYS A 82 13.68 0.28 -6.61
N PRO A 83 12.52 -0.23 -7.06
CA PRO A 83 11.23 0.29 -6.63
C PRO A 83 11.05 0.17 -5.11
N LEU A 84 10.19 1.01 -4.54
CA LEU A 84 9.73 0.84 -3.16
C LEU A 84 8.71 -0.29 -3.08
N VAL A 85 8.98 -1.31 -2.26
CA VAL A 85 8.10 -2.47 -2.07
C VAL A 85 7.74 -2.63 -0.60
N LEU A 86 6.52 -2.22 -0.24
CA LEU A 86 5.97 -2.33 1.11
C LEU A 86 5.00 -3.51 1.20
N SER A 87 5.13 -4.36 2.22
CA SER A 87 4.20 -5.47 2.45
C SER A 87 3.52 -5.32 3.82
N PHE A 88 2.21 -5.10 3.82
CA PHE A 88 1.41 -4.85 5.02
C PHE A 88 0.71 -6.13 5.48
N HIS A 89 0.94 -6.53 6.73
CA HIS A 89 0.44 -7.78 7.31
C HIS A 89 -0.34 -7.54 8.59
N GLY A 90 -1.48 -8.21 8.77
CA GLY A 90 -2.27 -8.09 10.00
C GLY A 90 -3.70 -8.57 9.81
N THR A 91 -4.52 -8.53 10.86
CA THR A 91 -5.93 -8.93 10.78
C THR A 91 -6.78 -7.93 9.96
N THR A 92 -8.08 -8.22 9.79
CA THR A 92 -8.97 -7.34 9.02
C THR A 92 -9.34 -6.07 9.80
N GLY A 93 -9.52 -4.95 9.10
CA GLY A 93 -10.02 -3.70 9.70
C GLY A 93 -9.03 -2.92 10.57
N VAL A 94 -7.75 -3.29 10.56
CA VAL A 94 -6.68 -2.63 11.34
C VAL A 94 -6.03 -1.43 10.65
N GLY A 95 -6.33 -1.16 9.37
CA GLY A 95 -5.87 0.04 8.66
C GLY A 95 -4.99 -0.18 7.42
N LYS A 96 -4.72 -1.41 6.98
CA LYS A 96 -3.86 -1.70 5.81
C LYS A 96 -4.21 -0.87 4.55
N ASN A 97 -5.47 -0.97 4.11
CA ASN A 97 -6.00 -0.18 3.00
C ASN A 97 -6.04 1.34 3.30
N HIS A 98 -6.20 1.72 4.57
CA HIS A 98 -6.24 3.12 4.97
C HIS A 98 -4.86 3.79 4.84
N VAL A 99 -3.80 3.10 5.24
CA VAL A 99 -2.41 3.58 5.09
C VAL A 99 -2.03 3.73 3.62
N ALA A 100 -2.43 2.81 2.74
CA ALA A 100 -2.24 2.97 1.30
C ALA A 100 -2.89 4.27 0.77
N LYS A 101 -4.09 4.62 1.26
CA LYS A 101 -4.76 5.88 0.93
C LYS A 101 -4.04 7.11 1.50
N ILE A 102 -3.45 7.00 2.70
CA ILE A 102 -2.62 8.06 3.29
C ILE A 102 -1.38 8.32 2.43
N ILE A 103 -0.67 7.27 2.02
CA ILE A 103 0.49 7.39 1.13
C ILE A 103 0.06 8.03 -0.20
N ALA A 104 -1.03 7.53 -0.80
CA ALA A 104 -1.56 8.05 -2.05
C ALA A 104 -1.84 9.57 -1.99
N ARG A 105 -2.57 10.06 -0.99
CA ARG A 105 -2.90 11.49 -0.86
C ARG A 105 -1.69 12.38 -0.51
N ASN A 106 -0.59 11.78 -0.07
CA ASN A 106 0.67 12.49 0.19
C ASN A 106 1.64 12.49 -1.00
N VAL A 107 1.42 11.62 -1.99
CA VAL A 107 2.26 11.51 -3.20
C VAL A 107 1.57 12.08 -4.44
N TYR A 108 0.25 11.93 -4.56
CA TYR A 108 -0.52 12.31 -5.75
C TYR A 108 -1.57 13.37 -5.45
N LYS A 109 -1.76 14.31 -6.37
CA LYS A 109 -2.70 15.44 -6.22
C LYS A 109 -4.13 14.98 -5.99
N LYS A 110 -4.53 13.90 -6.69
CA LYS A 110 -5.87 13.29 -6.57
C LYS A 110 -5.95 12.18 -5.52
N GLY A 111 -4.89 11.98 -4.74
CA GLY A 111 -4.77 10.86 -3.82
C GLY A 111 -5.12 9.52 -4.47
N ILE A 112 -5.96 8.72 -3.81
CA ILE A 112 -6.36 7.39 -4.31
C ILE A 112 -7.12 7.43 -5.65
N GLN A 113 -7.64 8.60 -6.06
CA GLN A 113 -8.34 8.78 -7.34
C GLN A 113 -7.38 9.12 -8.50
N SER A 114 -6.08 9.15 -8.25
CA SER A 114 -5.07 9.28 -9.29
C SER A 114 -5.18 8.14 -10.30
N LYS A 115 -5.09 8.46 -11.60
CA LYS A 115 -5.05 7.47 -12.68
C LYS A 115 -3.73 6.66 -12.72
N HIS A 116 -2.74 7.07 -11.93
CA HIS A 116 -1.43 6.44 -11.82
C HIS A 116 -1.34 5.51 -10.60
N ILE A 117 -2.46 5.32 -9.88
CA ILE A 117 -2.59 4.33 -8.83
C ILE A 117 -3.50 3.23 -9.33
N HIS A 118 -3.00 1.99 -9.26
CA HIS A 118 -3.68 0.81 -9.77
C HIS A 118 -3.88 -0.16 -8.62
N THR A 119 -5.13 -0.50 -8.32
CA THR A 119 -5.48 -1.45 -7.24
C THR A 119 -5.96 -2.76 -7.84
N TYR A 120 -5.33 -3.86 -7.46
CA TYR A 120 -5.72 -5.22 -7.82
C TYR A 120 -6.09 -5.99 -6.56
N ILE A 121 -7.37 -6.32 -6.44
CA ILE A 121 -7.88 -7.24 -5.41
C ILE A 121 -7.88 -8.66 -5.99
N SER A 122 -7.15 -9.59 -5.36
CA SER A 122 -6.88 -10.94 -5.88
C SER A 122 -8.14 -11.70 -6.31
N GLU A 123 -9.10 -11.88 -5.40
CA GLU A 123 -10.31 -12.67 -5.69
C GLU A 123 -11.28 -11.96 -6.64
N HIS A 124 -11.20 -10.63 -6.76
CA HIS A 124 -12.09 -9.86 -7.63
C HIS A 124 -11.57 -9.82 -9.08
N HIS A 125 -10.28 -9.52 -9.26
CA HIS A 125 -9.68 -9.36 -10.58
C HIS A 125 -9.20 -10.68 -11.17
N PHE A 126 -8.83 -11.65 -10.32
CA PHE A 126 -8.30 -12.95 -10.75
C PHE A 126 -9.09 -14.14 -10.18
N PRO A 127 -10.44 -14.19 -10.35
CA PRO A 127 -11.29 -15.18 -9.69
C PRO A 127 -11.16 -16.62 -10.22
N HIS A 128 -10.69 -16.77 -11.47
CA HIS A 128 -10.75 -18.04 -12.19
C HIS A 128 -9.36 -18.62 -12.46
N ARG A 129 -9.05 -19.76 -11.83
CA ARG A 129 -7.76 -20.45 -12.02
C ARG A 129 -7.51 -20.89 -13.47
N THR A 130 -8.56 -21.20 -14.23
CA THR A 130 -8.44 -21.60 -15.65
C THR A 130 -8.01 -20.47 -16.58
N LYS A 131 -8.03 -19.22 -16.11
CA LYS A 131 -7.66 -18.03 -16.88
C LYS A 131 -6.31 -17.42 -16.45
N LEU A 132 -5.52 -18.14 -15.64
CA LEU A 132 -4.29 -17.58 -15.06
C LEU A 132 -3.27 -17.12 -16.11
N ASP A 133 -3.13 -17.82 -17.23
CA ASP A 133 -2.24 -17.40 -18.31
C ASP A 133 -2.67 -16.06 -18.92
N LEU A 134 -3.98 -15.88 -19.14
CA LEU A 134 -4.55 -14.63 -19.64
C LEU A 134 -4.33 -13.50 -18.63
N TYR A 135 -4.65 -13.74 -17.36
CA TYR A 135 -4.45 -12.77 -16.28
C TYR A 135 -2.98 -12.39 -16.11
N SER A 136 -2.08 -13.37 -16.26
CA SER A 136 -0.62 -13.15 -16.22
C SER A 136 -0.17 -12.22 -17.34
N ALA A 137 -0.61 -12.49 -18.58
CA ALA A 137 -0.28 -11.64 -19.73
C ALA A 137 -0.84 -10.21 -19.57
N GLN A 138 -2.09 -10.08 -19.16
CA GLN A 138 -2.74 -8.79 -18.93
C GLN A 138 -2.07 -7.99 -17.80
N LEU A 139 -1.77 -8.64 -16.68
CA LEU A 139 -1.11 -8.01 -15.54
C LEU A 139 0.28 -7.50 -15.92
N LYS A 140 1.07 -8.34 -16.61
CA LYS A 140 2.39 -7.93 -17.12
C LYS A 140 2.28 -6.70 -18.01
N GLN A 141 1.37 -6.73 -18.98
CA GLN A 141 1.17 -5.65 -19.94
C GLN A 141 0.72 -4.35 -19.24
N TRP A 142 -0.19 -4.44 -18.28
CA TRP A 142 -0.69 -3.27 -17.55
C TRP A 142 0.37 -2.64 -16.64
N ILE A 143 1.12 -3.44 -15.87
CA ILE A 143 2.20 -2.90 -15.04
C ILE A 143 3.24 -2.21 -15.93
N HIS A 144 3.69 -2.91 -16.97
CA HIS A 144 4.68 -2.37 -17.91
C HIS A 144 4.19 -1.07 -18.55
N GLY A 145 3.01 -1.06 -19.18
CA GLY A 145 2.48 0.11 -19.89
C GLY A 145 2.27 1.33 -18.98
N ASN A 146 1.79 1.14 -17.75
CA ASN A 146 1.60 2.25 -16.81
C ASN A 146 2.93 2.85 -16.35
N VAL A 147 3.93 2.01 -16.06
CA VAL A 147 5.28 2.50 -15.69
C VAL A 147 5.98 3.16 -16.89
N SER A 148 5.82 2.64 -18.11
CA SER A 148 6.33 3.30 -19.32
C SER A 148 5.79 4.72 -19.47
N SER A 149 4.48 4.91 -19.23
CA SER A 149 3.84 6.22 -19.30
C SER A 149 4.20 7.12 -18.11
N PHE A 150 4.30 6.54 -16.92
CA PHE A 150 4.47 7.26 -15.66
C PHE A 150 5.31 6.41 -14.69
N PRO A 151 6.65 6.63 -14.63
CA PRO A 151 7.57 5.81 -13.85
C PRO A 151 7.25 5.74 -12.37
N ARG A 152 6.62 6.78 -11.81
CA ARG A 152 6.21 6.85 -10.40
C ARG A 152 4.79 6.30 -10.18
N SER A 153 4.38 5.30 -10.97
CA SER A 153 3.07 4.65 -10.78
C SER A 153 3.08 3.83 -9.49
N MET A 154 1.91 3.75 -8.83
CA MET A 154 1.72 2.97 -7.62
C MET A 154 0.80 1.78 -7.91
N PHE A 155 1.21 0.60 -7.45
CA PHE A 155 0.45 -0.63 -7.57
C PHE A 155 0.11 -1.17 -6.18
N ILE A 156 -1.18 -1.31 -5.90
CA ILE A 156 -1.69 -1.86 -4.64
C ILE A 156 -2.25 -3.24 -4.95
N PHE A 157 -1.68 -4.29 -4.37
CA PHE A 157 -2.20 -5.66 -4.46
C PHE A 157 -2.86 -6.02 -3.14
N ASP A 158 -4.19 -6.05 -3.12
CA ASP A 158 -4.99 -6.41 -1.97
C ASP A 158 -5.32 -7.92 -1.96
N GLU A 159 -5.42 -8.48 -0.76
CA GLU A 159 -5.58 -9.91 -0.53
C GLU A 159 -4.46 -10.73 -1.20
N MET A 160 -3.22 -10.27 -1.04
CA MET A 160 -2.04 -10.91 -1.63
C MET A 160 -1.84 -12.34 -1.09
N ASP A 161 -2.30 -12.63 0.14
CA ASP A 161 -2.38 -13.98 0.70
C ASP A 161 -3.24 -14.96 -0.09
N LYS A 162 -4.16 -14.45 -0.93
CA LYS A 162 -5.04 -15.26 -1.78
C LYS A 162 -4.61 -15.28 -3.25
N MET A 163 -3.59 -14.49 -3.60
CA MET A 163 -3.11 -14.39 -4.97
C MET A 163 -2.47 -15.72 -5.41
N GLN A 164 -2.74 -16.14 -6.65
CA GLN A 164 -2.15 -17.37 -7.17
C GLN A 164 -0.65 -17.18 -7.42
N PRO A 165 0.22 -18.14 -7.02
CA PRO A 165 1.68 -18.00 -7.15
C PRO A 165 2.15 -17.60 -8.56
N GLN A 166 1.52 -18.14 -9.61
CA GLN A 166 1.82 -17.81 -11.01
C GLN A 166 1.69 -16.30 -11.30
N LEU A 167 0.70 -15.61 -10.73
CA LEU A 167 0.55 -14.17 -10.92
C LEU A 167 1.60 -13.39 -10.14
N ILE A 168 2.05 -13.93 -9.02
CA ILE A 168 3.12 -13.34 -8.22
C ILE A 168 4.45 -13.45 -8.99
N ASP A 169 4.69 -14.59 -9.65
CA ASP A 169 5.87 -14.81 -10.50
C ASP A 169 5.99 -13.76 -11.62
N VAL A 170 4.86 -13.34 -12.18
CA VAL A 170 4.80 -12.29 -13.21
C VAL A 170 5.22 -10.92 -12.67
N ILE A 171 4.98 -10.64 -11.39
CA ILE A 171 5.28 -9.33 -10.79
C ILE A 171 6.77 -9.22 -10.44
N LYS A 172 7.41 -10.33 -10.06
CA LYS A 172 8.80 -10.37 -9.56
C LYS A 172 9.81 -9.53 -10.36
N PRO A 173 9.88 -9.62 -11.71
CA PRO A 173 10.88 -8.88 -12.48
C PRO A 173 10.78 -7.36 -12.31
N PHE A 174 9.60 -6.86 -11.91
CA PHE A 174 9.37 -5.45 -11.68
C PHE A 174 9.81 -4.97 -10.29
N LEU A 175 10.17 -5.87 -9.37
CA LEU A 175 10.52 -5.58 -7.97
C LEU A 175 12.03 -5.66 -7.68
N ASP A 176 12.80 -6.21 -8.62
CA ASP A 176 14.23 -6.51 -8.47
C ASP A 176 15.12 -5.25 -8.45
N TYR A 177 16.35 -5.38 -7.97
CA TYR A 177 17.38 -4.32 -7.99
C TYR A 177 17.77 -3.91 -9.41
N ASN A 178 17.65 -4.82 -10.36
CA ASN A 178 17.82 -4.50 -11.78
C ASN A 178 16.47 -4.44 -12.49
N ALA A 179 15.42 -3.88 -11.86
CA ALA A 179 14.07 -3.82 -12.43
C ALA A 179 13.99 -2.89 -13.66
N ARG A 180 14.57 -3.38 -14.74
CA ARG A 180 14.48 -2.90 -16.11
C ARG A 180 13.91 -4.03 -16.94
N VAL A 181 12.66 -3.90 -17.34
CA VAL A 181 11.97 -4.90 -18.16
C VAL A 181 11.69 -4.25 -19.50
N ASP A 182 12.16 -4.87 -20.58
CA ASP A 182 11.95 -4.42 -21.96
C ASP A 182 12.31 -2.93 -22.17
N GLY A 183 13.42 -2.49 -21.54
CA GLY A 183 13.93 -1.11 -21.63
C GLY A 183 13.26 -0.09 -20.70
N VAL A 184 12.25 -0.50 -19.92
CA VAL A 184 11.50 0.37 -19.00
C VAL A 184 12.03 0.19 -17.59
N SER A 185 12.40 1.30 -16.94
CA SER A 185 12.89 1.32 -15.56
C SER A 185 11.75 1.42 -14.54
N PHE A 186 11.72 0.49 -13.59
CA PHE A 186 10.72 0.44 -12.50
C PHE A 186 11.22 1.06 -11.19
N HIS A 187 12.46 1.54 -11.16
CA HIS A 187 13.12 2.10 -9.97
C HIS A 187 12.33 3.23 -9.26
N ASN A 188 11.47 3.94 -9.98
CA ASN A 188 10.62 4.99 -9.42
C ASN A 188 9.23 4.53 -8.98
N ALA A 189 8.85 3.29 -9.26
CA ALA A 189 7.52 2.77 -8.98
C ALA A 189 7.37 2.41 -7.50
N ILE A 190 6.12 2.39 -7.03
CA ILE A 190 5.76 2.02 -5.66
C ILE A 190 4.85 0.81 -5.71
N PHE A 191 5.21 -0.25 -5.00
CA PHE A 191 4.42 -1.46 -4.83
C PHE A 191 4.00 -1.59 -3.37
N ILE A 192 2.70 -1.80 -3.15
CA ILE A 192 2.13 -2.02 -1.82
C ILE A 192 1.35 -3.32 -1.86
N PHE A 193 1.75 -4.29 -1.03
CA PHE A 193 1.05 -5.55 -0.85
C PHE A 193 0.25 -5.51 0.44
N LEU A 194 -1.01 -5.92 0.40
CA LEU A 194 -1.88 -5.99 1.57
C LEU A 194 -2.26 -7.45 1.79
N SER A 195 -1.99 -7.97 2.98
CA SER A 195 -2.14 -9.38 3.29
C SER A 195 -2.72 -9.60 4.69
N ASN A 196 -3.54 -10.64 4.83
CA ASN A 196 -3.94 -11.13 6.16
C ASN A 196 -3.00 -12.23 6.69
N ALA A 197 -2.04 -12.70 5.87
CA ALA A 197 -1.05 -13.67 6.32
C ALA A 197 -0.22 -13.10 7.48
N GLY A 198 0.08 -13.94 8.48
CA GLY A 198 0.76 -13.53 9.71
C GLY A 198 -0.14 -12.82 10.72
N GLY A 199 -1.40 -12.48 10.39
CA GLY A 199 -2.28 -11.71 11.27
C GLY A 199 -2.54 -12.37 12.64
N ASN A 200 -2.69 -13.69 12.69
CA ASN A 200 -2.89 -14.41 13.94
C ASN A 200 -1.64 -14.37 14.84
N VAL A 201 -0.45 -14.51 14.26
CA VAL A 201 0.82 -14.45 14.99
C VAL A 201 1.08 -13.05 15.52
N ILE A 202 0.79 -12.02 14.73
CA ILE A 202 0.88 -10.62 15.18
C ILE A 202 -0.07 -10.39 16.36
N ALA A 203 -1.29 -10.94 16.30
CA ALA A 203 -2.27 -10.81 17.37
C ALA A 203 -1.84 -11.57 18.65
N GLU A 204 -1.25 -12.75 18.51
CA GLU A 204 -0.70 -13.53 19.61
C GLU A 204 0.46 -12.80 20.30
N VAL A 205 1.42 -12.28 19.53
CA VAL A 205 2.53 -11.48 20.09
C VAL A 205 2.01 -10.25 20.82
N ALA A 206 1.02 -9.55 20.26
CA ALA A 206 0.39 -8.39 20.91
C ALA A 206 -0.34 -8.79 22.20
N LEU A 207 -1.00 -9.96 22.22
CA LEU A 207 -1.69 -10.49 23.39
C LEU A 207 -0.71 -10.85 24.51
N ASP A 208 0.39 -11.53 24.19
CA ASP A 208 1.43 -11.88 25.16
C ASP A 208 2.07 -10.63 25.75
N PHE A 209 2.31 -9.62 24.91
CA PHE A 209 2.84 -8.32 25.35
C PHE A 209 1.90 -7.62 26.35
N TRP A 210 0.60 -7.66 26.07
CA TRP A 210 -0.43 -7.12 26.95
C TRP A 210 -0.54 -7.90 28.27
N ARG A 211 -0.48 -9.24 28.22
CA ARG A 211 -0.53 -10.11 29.41
C ARG A 211 0.69 -9.95 30.32
N GLU A 212 1.82 -9.55 29.76
CA GLU A 212 3.02 -9.15 30.52
C GLU A 212 2.88 -7.78 31.20
N GLY A 213 1.77 -7.06 31.00
CA GLY A 213 1.53 -5.74 31.58
C GLY A 213 2.36 -4.62 30.97
N LYS A 214 2.89 -4.82 29.74
CA LYS A 214 3.70 -3.83 29.04
C LYS A 214 2.84 -2.92 28.16
N ASP A 215 3.29 -1.68 27.97
CA ASP A 215 2.59 -0.74 27.11
C ASP A 215 2.75 -1.13 25.64
N ARG A 216 1.65 -1.16 24.91
CA ARG A 216 1.63 -1.49 23.47
C ARG A 216 2.70 -0.73 22.67
N GLU A 217 2.90 0.54 23.00
CA GLU A 217 3.84 1.44 22.34
C GLU A 217 5.32 1.03 22.53
N GLU A 218 5.64 0.17 23.50
CA GLU A 218 6.97 -0.43 23.67
C GLU A 218 7.25 -1.55 22.65
N LEU A 219 6.22 -2.10 21.99
CA LEU A 219 6.39 -3.08 20.92
C LEU A 219 6.92 -2.36 19.68
N TRP A 220 8.11 -2.70 19.20
CA TRP A 220 8.70 -2.12 17.99
C TRP A 220 9.15 -3.20 17.01
N MET A 221 9.49 -2.82 15.77
CA MET A 221 9.69 -3.74 14.65
C MET A 221 10.62 -4.94 14.97
N ASN A 222 11.73 -4.72 15.66
CA ASN A 222 12.70 -5.78 15.96
C ASN A 222 12.58 -6.30 17.42
N SER A 223 11.52 -5.95 18.13
CA SER A 223 11.24 -6.49 19.46
C SER A 223 10.63 -7.89 19.38
N LYS A 224 10.93 -8.75 20.37
CA LYS A 224 10.35 -10.10 20.52
C LYS A 224 10.39 -10.99 19.28
N GLU A 225 11.39 -10.81 18.42
CA GLU A 225 11.49 -11.53 17.15
C GLU A 225 10.23 -11.38 16.29
N LEU A 226 9.50 -10.25 16.41
CA LEU A 226 8.21 -10.04 15.75
C LEU A 226 8.35 -10.21 14.24
N GLU A 227 9.35 -9.57 13.64
CA GLU A 227 9.69 -9.75 12.23
C GLU A 227 9.95 -11.23 11.89
N THR A 228 10.81 -11.90 12.65
CA THR A 228 11.14 -13.32 12.45
C THR A 228 9.91 -14.22 12.55
N LYS A 229 9.05 -14.00 13.56
CA LYS A 229 7.82 -14.78 13.79
C LYS A 229 6.80 -14.56 12.67
N ILE A 230 6.64 -13.31 12.22
CA ILE A 230 5.80 -12.98 11.07
C ILE A 230 6.31 -13.69 9.83
N LEU A 231 7.60 -13.54 9.54
CA LEU A 231 8.26 -14.16 8.40
C LEU A 231 8.11 -15.68 8.44
N GLN A 232 8.46 -16.34 9.55
CA GLN A 232 8.31 -17.78 9.74
C GLN A 232 6.85 -18.25 9.54
N ASN A 233 5.85 -17.50 10.01
CA ASN A 233 4.46 -17.86 9.79
C ASN A 233 4.05 -17.72 8.31
N ILE A 234 4.46 -16.63 7.66
CA ILE A 234 4.25 -16.43 6.22
C ILE A 234 4.95 -17.56 5.44
N PHE A 235 6.14 -18.01 5.88
CA PHE A 235 6.96 -19.08 5.29
C PHE A 235 6.49 -20.50 5.56
N ASN A 236 5.67 -20.74 6.59
CA ASN A 236 5.21 -22.08 6.93
C ASN A 236 3.74 -22.33 6.52
N ASN A 237 2.98 -21.27 6.21
CA ASN A 237 1.58 -21.39 5.84
C ASN A 237 1.40 -21.83 4.36
N LYS A 238 1.27 -23.14 4.14
CA LYS A 238 1.08 -23.77 2.82
C LYS A 238 -0.06 -23.22 1.96
N ASN A 239 -1.01 -22.50 2.54
CA ASN A 239 -2.16 -21.94 1.84
C ASN A 239 -2.04 -20.44 1.53
N SER A 240 -0.98 -19.77 1.98
CA SER A 240 -0.72 -18.37 1.63
C SER A 240 -0.10 -18.29 0.25
N GLY A 241 -0.59 -17.41 -0.63
CA GLY A 241 0.02 -17.13 -1.94
C GLY A 241 1.49 -16.70 -1.85
N PHE A 242 1.91 -16.19 -0.68
CA PHE A 242 3.31 -15.90 -0.41
C PHE A 242 4.18 -17.16 -0.33
N LEU A 243 3.62 -18.31 0.09
CA LEU A 243 4.33 -19.58 0.12
C LEU A 243 4.57 -20.05 -1.31
N HIS A 244 5.84 -20.22 -1.69
CA HIS A 244 6.34 -20.51 -3.05
C HIS A 244 6.55 -19.29 -3.94
N SER A 245 6.23 -18.07 -3.49
CA SER A 245 6.64 -16.90 -4.24
C SER A 245 8.12 -16.60 -3.95
N SER A 246 8.98 -16.84 -4.93
CA SER A 246 10.38 -16.38 -4.90
C SER A 246 10.56 -14.85 -4.73
N ILE A 247 9.48 -14.08 -4.49
CA ILE A 247 9.56 -12.69 -4.01
C ILE A 247 10.32 -12.63 -2.69
N ILE A 248 10.07 -13.58 -1.80
CA ILE A 248 10.73 -13.57 -0.49
C ILE A 248 12.13 -14.16 -0.58
N ASP A 249 12.32 -15.23 -1.35
CA ASP A 249 13.65 -15.85 -1.56
C ASP A 249 14.66 -14.88 -2.18
N HIS A 250 14.19 -13.93 -2.99
CA HIS A 250 15.04 -12.92 -3.62
C HIS A 250 15.07 -11.58 -2.86
N HIS A 251 14.52 -11.53 -1.63
CA HIS A 251 14.46 -10.31 -0.81
C HIS A 251 13.89 -9.08 -1.55
N LEU A 252 12.83 -9.30 -2.35
CA LEU A 252 12.26 -8.24 -3.19
C LEU A 252 11.42 -7.22 -2.39
N VAL A 253 10.87 -7.63 -1.24
CA VAL A 253 10.16 -6.73 -0.32
C VAL A 253 11.16 -5.96 0.55
N ASP A 254 11.03 -4.64 0.61
CA ASP A 254 11.89 -3.80 1.46
C ASP A 254 11.51 -3.91 2.94
N HIS A 255 10.21 -3.88 3.23
CA HIS A 255 9.69 -3.88 4.58
C HIS A 255 8.43 -4.73 4.73
N TYR A 256 8.47 -5.70 5.65
CA TYR A 256 7.31 -6.45 6.13
C TYR A 256 6.72 -5.74 7.34
N ILE A 257 5.61 -5.04 7.17
CA ILE A 257 5.10 -4.09 8.15
C ILE A 257 3.90 -4.70 8.88
N PRO A 258 4.02 -4.98 10.21
CA PRO A 258 2.93 -5.53 10.99
C PRO A 258 1.91 -4.47 11.39
N PHE A 259 0.64 -4.82 11.23
CA PHE A 259 -0.51 -4.10 11.76
C PHE A 259 -1.06 -4.87 12.95
N LEU A 260 -0.97 -4.21 14.10
CA LEU A 260 -1.39 -4.75 15.38
C LEU A 260 -2.92 -4.76 15.47
N PRO A 261 -3.53 -5.73 16.19
CA PRO A 261 -4.97 -5.71 16.43
C PRO A 261 -5.38 -4.48 17.27
N LEU A 262 -6.59 -3.97 17.02
CA LEU A 262 -7.05 -2.71 17.62
C LEU A 262 -7.75 -2.93 18.96
N GLU A 263 -7.23 -2.31 20.02
CA GLU A 263 -7.91 -2.21 21.32
C GLU A 263 -9.13 -1.29 21.30
N LEU A 264 -9.97 -1.40 22.33
CA LEU A 264 -11.18 -0.58 22.52
C LEU A 264 -10.91 0.93 22.36
N LYS A 265 -9.79 1.44 22.90
CA LYS A 265 -9.41 2.86 22.79
C LYS A 265 -9.27 3.31 21.33
N HIS A 266 -8.69 2.47 20.47
CA HIS A 266 -8.51 2.78 19.05
C HIS A 266 -9.83 2.70 18.28
N VAL A 267 -10.69 1.74 18.63
CA VAL A 267 -12.02 1.62 18.03
C VAL A 267 -12.88 2.83 18.36
N ARG A 268 -12.82 3.35 19.60
CA ARG A 268 -13.46 4.63 19.96
C ARG A 268 -12.98 5.77 19.07
N GLN A 269 -11.67 5.89 18.86
CA GLN A 269 -11.10 6.91 17.97
C GLN A 269 -11.63 6.76 16.53
N CYS A 270 -11.75 5.53 16.02
CA CYS A 270 -12.39 5.29 14.72
C CYS A 270 -13.87 5.73 14.69
N VAL A 271 -14.65 5.49 15.74
CA VAL A 271 -16.05 5.93 15.81
C VAL A 271 -16.11 7.46 15.80
N MET A 272 -15.28 8.13 16.59
CA MET A 272 -15.20 9.60 16.62
C MET A 272 -14.77 10.18 15.26
N ALA A 273 -13.85 9.53 14.55
CA ALA A 273 -13.45 9.93 13.22
C ALA A 273 -14.59 9.72 12.19
N GLU A 274 -15.34 8.62 12.30
CA GLU A 274 -16.48 8.36 11.43
C GLU A 274 -17.63 9.35 11.67
N MET A 275 -17.86 9.78 12.92
CA MET A 275 -18.82 10.85 13.23
C MET A 275 -18.52 12.13 12.44
N LEU A 276 -17.26 12.56 12.41
CA LEU A 276 -16.87 13.73 11.61
C LEU A 276 -17.11 13.51 10.11
N HIS A 277 -16.83 12.31 9.61
CA HIS A 277 -17.07 11.98 8.21
C HIS A 277 -18.57 11.96 7.84
N LEU A 278 -19.45 11.70 8.80
CA LEU A 278 -20.90 11.79 8.67
C LEU A 278 -21.46 13.18 9.01
N ASN A 279 -20.61 14.20 9.18
CA ASN A 279 -20.99 15.55 9.61
C ASN A 279 -21.75 15.59 10.95
N MET A 280 -21.43 14.66 11.85
CA MET A 280 -21.97 14.61 13.21
C MET A 280 -21.01 15.31 14.19
N THR A 281 -21.56 15.90 15.24
CA THR A 281 -20.76 16.34 16.39
C THR A 281 -20.17 15.14 17.10
N GLN A 282 -18.88 15.19 17.43
CA GLN A 282 -18.23 14.10 18.16
C GLN A 282 -18.78 14.00 19.58
N ASP A 283 -19.25 12.81 19.93
CA ASP A 283 -19.75 12.46 21.26
C ASP A 283 -18.96 11.24 21.76
N TYR A 284 -18.20 11.44 22.84
CA TYR A 284 -17.36 10.39 23.43
C TYR A 284 -18.20 9.25 24.02
N ASP A 285 -19.32 9.56 24.67
CA ASP A 285 -20.17 8.57 25.32
C ASP A 285 -20.87 7.70 24.28
N LEU A 286 -21.36 8.31 23.20
CA LEU A 286 -21.87 7.57 22.06
C LEU A 286 -20.76 6.72 21.41
N ALA A 287 -19.56 7.28 21.23
CA ALA A 287 -18.43 6.53 20.67
C ALA A 287 -18.05 5.32 21.53
N ASP A 288 -18.05 5.47 22.86
CA ASP A 288 -17.81 4.36 23.80
C ASP A 288 -18.91 3.29 23.72
N ARG A 289 -20.19 3.70 23.72
CA ARG A 289 -21.32 2.77 23.57
C ARG A 289 -21.23 1.97 22.27
N VAL A 290 -20.96 2.63 21.15
CA VAL A 290 -20.82 1.97 19.84
C VAL A 290 -19.62 1.01 19.87
N ALA A 291 -18.47 1.46 20.37
CA ALA A 291 -17.25 0.66 20.40
C ALA A 291 -17.39 -0.59 21.26
N ARG A 292 -17.97 -0.49 22.47
CA ARG A 292 -18.19 -1.64 23.37
C ARG A 292 -19.17 -2.68 22.83
N ASN A 293 -20.06 -2.29 21.92
CA ASN A 293 -21.02 -3.18 21.28
C ASN A 293 -20.46 -3.92 20.06
N LEU A 294 -19.16 -3.77 19.77
CA LEU A 294 -18.45 -4.56 18.78
C LEU A 294 -17.88 -5.84 19.42
N PRO A 295 -17.66 -6.91 18.64
CA PRO A 295 -17.06 -8.14 19.16
C PRO A 295 -15.55 -7.97 19.42
N PHE A 296 -15.09 -8.47 20.57
CA PHE A 296 -13.68 -8.46 20.99
C PHE A 296 -13.16 -9.88 21.27
N PHE A 297 -11.85 -10.06 21.19
CA PHE A 297 -11.12 -11.30 21.50
C PHE A 297 -9.89 -11.01 22.39
N PRO A 298 -9.39 -12.00 23.14
CA PRO A 298 -10.03 -13.31 23.39
C PRO A 298 -11.35 -13.18 24.18
N GLU A 299 -12.12 -14.26 24.31
CA GLU A 299 -13.48 -14.21 24.91
C GLU A 299 -13.48 -13.75 26.38
N GLU A 300 -12.44 -14.09 27.12
CA GLU A 300 -12.30 -13.76 28.55
C GLU A 300 -11.85 -12.31 28.73
N GLU A 301 -10.74 -11.91 28.12
CA GLU A 301 -10.15 -10.59 28.35
C GLU A 301 -10.73 -9.48 27.45
N LYS A 302 -11.35 -9.84 26.30
CA LYS A 302 -12.03 -8.92 25.37
C LYS A 302 -11.21 -7.67 25.00
N ILE A 303 -9.92 -7.87 24.70
CA ILE A 303 -8.95 -6.78 24.52
C ILE A 303 -9.02 -6.18 23.11
N PHE A 304 -9.07 -7.05 22.09
CA PHE A 304 -8.89 -6.67 20.69
C PHE A 304 -10.16 -6.83 19.87
N ALA A 305 -10.50 -5.85 19.04
CA ALA A 305 -11.68 -5.93 18.19
C ALA A 305 -11.48 -6.95 17.07
N VAL A 306 -12.43 -7.89 16.94
CA VAL A 306 -12.37 -9.00 15.96
C VAL A 306 -12.28 -8.49 14.52
N LYS A 307 -12.98 -7.39 14.20
CA LYS A 307 -13.01 -6.79 12.86
C LYS A 307 -12.31 -5.43 12.78
N GLY A 308 -11.50 -5.09 13.79
CA GLY A 308 -10.93 -3.74 13.93
C GLY A 308 -12.02 -2.67 13.77
N CYS A 309 -11.77 -1.67 12.93
CA CYS A 309 -12.72 -0.59 12.64
C CYS A 309 -13.65 -0.85 11.43
N LYS A 310 -13.60 -2.03 10.81
CA LYS A 310 -14.31 -2.30 9.54
C LYS A 310 -15.84 -2.16 9.64
N SER A 311 -16.42 -2.49 10.80
CA SER A 311 -17.88 -2.45 11.04
C SER A 311 -18.34 -1.22 11.82
N VAL A 312 -17.44 -0.27 12.09
CA VAL A 312 -17.74 0.93 12.91
C VAL A 312 -18.87 1.74 12.30
N ARG A 313 -18.80 2.05 10.99
CA ARG A 313 -19.83 2.84 10.31
C ARG A 313 -21.21 2.18 10.39
N GLN A 314 -21.31 0.89 10.05
CA GLN A 314 -22.58 0.16 10.08
C GLN A 314 -23.15 0.10 11.50
N LYS A 315 -22.30 0.03 12.53
CA LYS A 315 -22.73 0.02 13.92
C LYS A 315 -23.17 1.40 14.38
N LEU A 316 -22.44 2.46 14.04
CA LEU A 316 -22.72 3.84 14.42
C LEU A 316 -24.09 4.29 13.92
N VAL A 317 -24.43 3.99 12.66
CA VAL A 317 -25.73 4.38 12.06
C VAL A 317 -26.94 3.81 12.81
N LEU A 318 -26.79 2.73 13.58
CA LEU A 318 -27.88 2.18 14.40
C LEU A 318 -28.20 3.00 15.66
N TYR A 319 -27.38 4.02 15.97
CA TYR A 319 -27.53 4.91 17.12
C TYR A 319 -27.82 6.35 16.70
N VAL A 320 -28.00 6.58 15.39
CA VAL A 320 -28.33 7.88 14.81
C VAL A 320 -29.78 7.78 14.32
N ASP A 321 -30.63 8.68 14.80
CA ASP A 321 -32.03 8.78 14.38
C ASP A 321 -32.18 9.39 12.98
#